data_AF-A0A3C0WTJ2-F1
#
_entry.id   AF-A0A3C0WTJ2-F1
#
_cell.length_a   1.000
_cell.length_b   1.000
_cell.length_c   1.000
_cell.angle_alpha   90.00
_cell.angle_beta   90.00
_cell.angle_gamma   90.00
#
_symmetry.space_group_name_H-M   'P 1'
#
loop_
_entity.id
_entity.type
_entity.pdbx_description
1 polymer ?
#
loop_
_entity_poly.entity_id
_entity_poly.type
_entity_poly.pdbx_seq_one_letter_code
_entity_poly.pdbx_strand_id
1 'polypeptide(L)'
;MVVYPWQRLSLYRGKSGRNRHPVDDLLCAHLGHAYDSVQYITTQVALGWLIRGLHHWGASAMVVVVFLHMLRVIFLGSYKFPREVTWFSGVVLFLVVIGFGFTGYLLPWDEKAYWATTVGTQIAGTPPLIGDLALRILRGGEGLTAMTLARFFGIHIWVLPAILLGLVGLHVYLVIKHGISTTPKREENSHE
;
A
#
# COMPACT_ATOMS: atom_id res chain seq x y z
N MET A 1 8.51 -11.92 24.83
CA MET A 1 9.60 -10.97 25.15
C MET A 1 10.64 -11.07 24.04
N VAL A 2 10.48 -10.31 22.96
CA VAL A 2 11.44 -10.24 21.85
C VAL A 2 11.76 -8.76 21.66
N VAL A 3 12.78 -8.29 22.36
CA VAL A 3 13.29 -6.92 22.24
C VAL A 3 14.46 -6.99 21.27
N TYR A 4 14.28 -6.37 20.10
CA TYR A 4 15.28 -6.31 19.05
C TYR A 4 16.51 -5.47 19.47
N PRO A 5 17.74 -5.91 19.15
CA PRO A 5 18.97 -5.20 19.46
C PRO A 5 19.24 -4.12 18.39
N TRP A 6 18.61 -2.95 18.51
CA TRP A 6 18.87 -1.80 17.61
C TRP A 6 19.96 -0.85 18.14
N GLN A 7 20.85 -1.31 19.03
CA GLN A 7 22.08 -0.61 19.47
C GLN A 7 23.16 -0.52 18.37
N ARG A 8 22.79 -0.36 17.10
CA ARG A 8 23.71 -0.01 15.99
C ARG A 8 23.40 1.38 15.42
N LEU A 9 22.90 2.30 16.23
CA LEU A 9 22.80 3.74 15.93
C LEU A 9 24.06 4.54 16.34
N SER A 10 25.19 3.86 16.56
CA SER A 10 26.46 4.51 16.94
C SER A 10 27.51 4.57 15.82
N LEU A 11 27.26 4.00 14.63
CA LEU A 11 28.28 3.98 13.56
C LEU A 11 28.17 5.12 12.53
N TYR A 12 27.13 5.95 12.61
CA TYR A 12 27.00 7.17 11.77
C TYR A 12 27.27 8.48 12.52
N ARG A 13 27.77 8.40 13.76
CA ARG A 13 28.19 9.54 14.58
C ARG A 13 29.71 9.55 14.75
N GLY A 14 30.48 9.45 13.66
CA GLY A 14 31.93 9.27 13.80
C GLY A 14 32.84 9.42 12.58
N LYS A 15 32.37 9.86 11.41
CA LYS A 15 33.27 10.26 10.31
C LYS A 15 32.80 11.54 9.64
N SER A 16 33.14 12.66 10.29
CA SER A 16 33.25 13.96 9.64
C SER A 16 34.54 13.94 8.80
N GLY A 17 34.40 13.66 7.51
CA GLY A 17 35.52 13.48 6.59
C GLY A 17 35.12 13.95 5.18
N ARG A 18 35.40 15.23 4.94
CA ARG A 18 35.71 15.93 3.67
C ARG A 18 35.16 15.26 2.37
N ASN A 19 34.18 15.93 1.76
CA ASN A 19 33.49 15.64 0.47
C ASN A 19 32.09 15.02 0.59
N ARG A 20 31.23 15.57 1.44
CA ARG A 20 29.76 15.46 1.26
C ARG A 20 29.26 16.75 0.63
N HIS A 21 28.43 16.66 -0.41
CA HIS A 21 27.80 17.85 -0.95
C HIS A 21 26.78 18.39 0.07
N PRO A 22 26.59 19.71 0.21
CA PRO A 22 25.62 20.28 1.15
C PRO A 22 24.20 19.72 1.00
N VAL A 23 23.86 19.25 -0.22
CA VAL A 23 22.59 18.61 -0.53
C VAL A 23 22.45 17.22 0.09
N ASP A 24 23.53 16.49 0.34
CA ASP A 24 23.52 15.14 0.93
C ASP A 24 23.18 15.22 2.42
N ASP A 25 23.72 16.22 3.12
CA ASP A 25 23.42 16.47 4.54
C ASP A 25 21.99 17.00 4.73
N LEU A 26 21.48 17.82 3.80
CA LEU A 26 20.08 18.26 3.78
C LEU A 26 19.11 17.13 3.45
N LEU A 27 19.49 16.22 2.55
CA LEU A 27 18.69 15.04 2.19
C LEU A 27 18.60 14.07 3.39
N CYS A 28 19.71 13.78 4.06
CA CYS A 28 19.71 12.97 5.29
C CYS A 28 18.90 13.61 6.42
N ALA A 29 18.96 14.94 6.58
CA ALA A 29 18.15 15.65 7.57
C ALA A 29 16.65 15.52 7.27
N HIS A 30 16.23 15.73 6.01
CA HIS A 30 14.81 15.65 5.63
C HIS A 30 14.24 14.22 5.69
N LEU A 31 15.05 13.21 5.34
CA LEU A 31 14.66 11.80 5.42
C LEU A 31 14.64 11.28 6.87
N GLY A 32 15.56 11.75 7.72
CA GLY A 32 15.55 11.45 9.15
C GLY A 32 14.27 11.93 9.85
N HIS A 33 13.72 13.08 9.42
CA HIS A 33 12.49 13.63 9.99
C HIS A 33 11.26 12.72 9.81
N ALA A 34 11.18 11.93 8.74
CA ALA A 34 10.05 11.02 8.54
C ALA A 34 10.05 9.86 9.56
N TYR A 35 11.21 9.22 9.73
CA TYR A 35 11.39 8.16 10.71
C TYR A 35 11.22 8.68 12.14
N ASP A 36 11.82 9.83 12.45
CA ASP A 36 11.71 10.47 13.77
C ASP A 36 10.26 10.87 14.08
N SER A 37 9.50 11.35 13.09
CA SER A 37 8.08 11.64 13.25
C SER A 37 7.28 10.39 13.61
N VAL A 38 7.56 9.27 12.94
CA VAL A 38 6.92 7.98 13.22
C VAL A 38 7.28 7.46 14.63
N GLN A 39 8.52 7.66 15.08
CA GLN A 39 8.94 7.35 16.45
C GLN A 39 8.28 8.25 17.49
N TYR A 40 8.17 9.55 17.20
CA TYR A 40 7.48 10.51 18.04
C TYR A 40 6.01 10.14 18.24
N ILE A 41 5.28 9.81 17.18
CA ILE A 41 3.88 9.35 17.28
C ILE A 41 3.78 8.10 18.15
N THR A 42 4.73 7.19 18.04
CA THR A 42 4.66 5.92 18.76
C THR A 42 4.94 6.06 20.24
N THR A 43 5.88 6.94 20.61
CA THR A 43 6.45 6.99 21.97
C THR A 43 5.99 8.19 22.77
N GLN A 44 5.70 9.33 22.13
CA GLN A 44 5.40 10.60 22.80
C GLN A 44 3.93 10.97 22.76
N VAL A 45 3.16 10.49 21.76
CA VAL A 45 1.73 10.77 21.65
C VAL A 45 0.93 9.75 22.44
N ALA A 46 0.01 10.23 23.28
CA ALA A 46 -0.91 9.37 24.02
C ALA A 46 -1.70 8.46 23.06
N LEU A 47 -1.69 7.15 23.31
CA LEU A 47 -2.28 6.11 22.44
C LEU A 47 -1.75 6.07 20.99
N GLY A 48 -0.67 6.77 20.66
CA GLY A 48 -0.15 6.78 19.30
C GLY A 48 0.37 5.42 18.84
N TRP A 49 0.95 4.63 19.76
CA TRP A 49 1.31 3.22 19.51
C TRP A 49 0.09 2.37 19.12
N LEU A 50 -1.08 2.62 19.73
CA LEU A 50 -2.31 1.87 19.49
C LEU A 50 -2.88 2.22 18.12
N ILE A 51 -2.97 3.52 17.78
CA ILE A 51 -3.48 3.97 16.48
C ILE A 51 -2.58 3.45 15.36
N ARG A 52 -1.25 3.55 15.51
CA ARG A 52 -0.30 3.02 14.53
C ARG A 52 -0.40 1.50 14.40
N GLY A 53 -0.53 0.80 15.52
CA GLY A 53 -0.75 -0.64 15.54
C GLY A 53 -2.03 -1.03 14.80
N LEU A 54 -3.15 -0.37 15.10
CA LEU A 54 -4.45 -0.62 14.46
C LEU A 54 -4.39 -0.35 12.96
N HIS A 55 -3.70 0.71 12.53
CA HIS A 55 -3.53 1.00 11.11
C HIS A 55 -2.73 -0.09 10.39
N HIS A 56 -1.61 -0.53 10.95
CA HIS A 56 -0.77 -1.57 10.37
C HIS A 56 -1.48 -2.93 10.29
N TRP A 57 -2.08 -3.37 11.41
CA TRP A 57 -2.83 -4.62 11.47
C TRP A 57 -4.12 -4.57 10.67
N GLY A 58 -4.80 -3.41 10.66
CA GLY A 58 -5.99 -3.16 9.84
C GLY A 58 -5.69 -3.23 8.35
N ALA A 59 -4.57 -2.66 7.90
CA ALA A 59 -4.11 -2.78 6.51
C ALA A 59 -3.85 -4.25 6.13
N SER A 60 -3.21 -5.01 7.02
CA SER A 60 -2.94 -6.45 6.80
C SER A 60 -4.23 -7.26 6.73
N ALA A 61 -5.16 -7.00 7.67
CA ALA A 61 -6.47 -7.65 7.71
C ALA A 61 -7.31 -7.32 6.47
N MET A 62 -7.25 -6.08 5.96
CA MET A 62 -7.95 -5.66 4.75
C MET A 62 -7.54 -6.51 3.54
N VAL A 63 -6.23 -6.70 3.32
CA VAL A 63 -5.72 -7.52 2.22
C VAL A 63 -6.23 -8.96 2.32
N VAL A 64 -6.17 -9.55 3.51
CA VAL A 64 -6.64 -10.92 3.77
C VAL A 64 -8.14 -11.05 3.52
N VAL A 65 -8.95 -10.13 4.05
CA VAL A 65 -10.41 -10.15 3.89
C VAL A 65 -10.81 -9.99 2.43
N VAL A 66 -10.19 -9.07 1.69
CA VAL A 66 -10.48 -8.89 0.26
C VAL A 66 -10.08 -10.13 -0.53
N PHE A 67 -8.93 -10.72 -0.23
CA PHE A 67 -8.51 -11.96 -0.88
C PHE A 67 -9.48 -13.12 -0.63
N LEU A 68 -9.90 -13.32 0.63
CA LEU A 68 -10.92 -14.31 0.98
C LEU A 68 -12.27 -14.02 0.32
N HIS A 69 -12.65 -12.75 0.20
CA HIS A 69 -13.85 -12.32 -0.52
C HIS A 69 -13.77 -12.70 -2.01
N MET A 70 -12.63 -12.51 -2.66
CA MET A 70 -12.42 -12.93 -4.06
C MET A 70 -12.54 -14.44 -4.21
N LEU A 71 -11.91 -15.22 -3.32
CA LEU A 71 -12.02 -16.67 -3.32
C LEU A 71 -13.48 -17.12 -3.19
N ARG A 72 -14.23 -16.52 -2.27
CA ARG A 72 -15.66 -16.80 -2.09
C ARG A 72 -16.46 -16.54 -3.37
N VAL A 73 -16.20 -15.44 -4.08
CA VAL A 73 -16.87 -15.11 -5.35
C VAL A 73 -16.53 -16.13 -6.45
N ILE A 74 -15.28 -16.59 -6.51
CA ILE A 74 -14.85 -17.63 -7.46
C ILE A 74 -15.54 -18.96 -7.15
N PHE A 75 -15.44 -19.44 -5.90
CA PHE A 75 -15.98 -20.74 -5.50
C PHE A 75 -17.50 -20.82 -5.61
N LEU A 76 -18.21 -19.72 -5.32
CA LEU A 76 -19.67 -19.64 -5.49
C LEU A 76 -20.10 -19.31 -6.92
N GLY A 77 -19.16 -19.11 -7.86
CA GLY A 77 -19.48 -18.72 -9.24
C GLY A 77 -20.25 -17.40 -9.34
N SER A 78 -20.12 -16.52 -8.33
CA SER A 78 -20.92 -15.30 -8.21
C SER A 78 -20.57 -14.25 -9.27
N TYR A 79 -19.44 -14.41 -9.97
CA TYR A 79 -18.98 -13.55 -11.07
C TYR A 79 -19.69 -13.81 -12.40
N LYS A 80 -20.42 -14.93 -12.55
CA LYS A 80 -21.12 -15.29 -13.79
C LYS A 80 -22.21 -14.27 -14.15
N PHE A 81 -22.63 -14.27 -15.41
CA PHE A 81 -23.72 -13.43 -15.91
C PHE A 81 -24.91 -13.41 -14.92
N PRO A 82 -25.45 -12.23 -14.55
CA PRO A 82 -25.20 -10.88 -15.10
C PRO A 82 -24.14 -10.04 -14.34
N ARG A 83 -23.27 -10.64 -13.51
CA ARG A 83 -22.41 -9.92 -12.54
C ARG A 83 -20.93 -9.79 -12.93
N GLU A 84 -20.63 -9.89 -14.22
CA GLU A 84 -19.25 -9.84 -14.74
C GLU A 84 -18.61 -8.48 -14.47
N VAL A 85 -19.36 -7.38 -14.65
CA VAL A 85 -18.87 -6.01 -14.38
C VAL A 85 -18.60 -5.79 -12.88
N THR A 86 -19.42 -6.38 -12.01
CA THR A 86 -19.19 -6.39 -10.56
C THR A 86 -17.88 -7.11 -10.22
N TRP A 87 -17.60 -8.22 -10.91
CA TRP A 87 -16.32 -8.92 -10.75
C TRP A 87 -15.12 -8.08 -11.17
N PHE A 88 -15.15 -7.47 -12.36
CA PHE A 88 -14.04 -6.62 -12.81
C PHE A 88 -13.80 -5.43 -11.89
N SER A 89 -14.85 -4.76 -11.42
CA SER A 89 -14.69 -3.69 -10.42
C SER A 89 -14.07 -4.20 -9.11
N GLY A 90 -14.41 -5.42 -8.67
CA GLY A 90 -13.78 -6.07 -7.51
C GLY A 90 -12.30 -6.39 -7.72
N VAL A 91 -11.91 -6.87 -8.92
CA VAL A 91 -10.51 -7.11 -9.28
C VAL A 91 -9.70 -5.80 -9.25
N VAL A 92 -10.25 -4.72 -9.83
CA VAL A 92 -9.60 -3.40 -9.80
C VAL A 92 -9.47 -2.88 -8.37
N LEU A 93 -10.50 -3.04 -7.53
CA LEU A 93 -10.43 -2.70 -6.11
C LEU A 93 -9.32 -3.45 -5.38
N PHE A 94 -9.16 -4.75 -5.66
CA PHE A 94 -8.07 -5.53 -5.07
C PHE A 94 -6.69 -4.98 -5.47
N LEU A 95 -6.49 -4.63 -6.74
CA LEU A 95 -5.25 -4.00 -7.20
C LEU A 95 -4.98 -2.66 -6.49
N VAL A 96 -6.01 -1.85 -6.26
CA VAL A 96 -5.90 -0.60 -5.50
C VAL A 96 -5.48 -0.88 -4.05
N VAL A 97 -6.06 -1.89 -3.40
CA VAL A 97 -5.69 -2.30 -2.02
C VAL A 97 -4.24 -2.77 -1.95
N ILE A 98 -3.75 -3.50 -2.95
CA ILE A 98 -2.32 -3.86 -3.04
C ILE A 98 -1.46 -2.61 -3.22
N GLY A 99 -1.91 -1.65 -4.04
CA GLY A 99 -1.29 -0.33 -4.18
C GLY A 99 -1.20 0.44 -2.85
N PHE A 100 -2.22 0.38 -2.01
CA PHE A 100 -2.18 0.93 -0.64
C PHE A 100 -1.12 0.24 0.21
N GLY A 101 -1.04 -1.09 0.16
CA GLY A 101 -0.04 -1.85 0.90
C GLY A 101 1.39 -1.43 0.52
N PHE A 102 1.66 -1.31 -0.78
CA PHE A 102 2.94 -0.81 -1.28
C PHE A 102 3.19 0.61 -0.79
N THR A 103 2.31 1.55 -1.16
CA THR A 103 2.46 3.00 -0.87
C THR A 103 2.53 3.31 0.62
N GLY A 104 1.87 2.54 1.49
CA GLY A 104 1.91 2.73 2.94
C GLY A 104 3.19 2.20 3.58
N TYR A 105 3.73 1.08 3.07
CA TYR A 105 4.94 0.46 3.61
C TYR A 105 6.18 1.35 3.47
N LEU A 106 6.20 2.27 2.48
CA LEU A 106 7.37 3.12 2.26
C LEU A 106 7.41 4.36 3.16
N LEU A 107 6.30 4.77 3.78
CA LEU A 107 6.18 6.03 4.54
C LEU A 107 7.10 6.13 5.77
N PRO A 108 7.36 5.05 6.55
CA PRO A 108 8.28 5.11 7.69
C PRO A 108 9.73 5.39 7.31
N TRP A 109 10.10 5.20 6.03
CA TRP A 109 11.42 5.44 5.47
C TRP A 109 12.59 4.81 6.26
N ASP A 110 12.40 3.58 6.73
CA ASP A 110 13.50 2.78 7.28
C ASP A 110 14.34 2.15 6.15
N GLU A 111 15.48 1.53 6.50
CA GLU A 111 16.38 0.91 5.51
C GLU A 111 15.66 -0.13 4.63
N LYS A 112 14.70 -0.86 5.21
CA LYS A 112 13.89 -1.85 4.50
C LYS A 112 12.94 -1.18 3.50
N ALA A 113 12.22 -0.14 3.94
CA ALA A 113 11.35 0.65 3.07
C ALA A 113 12.12 1.25 1.89
N TYR A 114 13.33 1.78 2.12
CA TYR A 114 14.16 2.36 1.06
C TYR A 114 14.52 1.34 -0.04
N TRP A 115 15.00 0.15 0.35
CA TRP A 115 15.34 -0.90 -0.61
C TRP A 115 14.10 -1.49 -1.29
N ALA A 116 12.99 -1.67 -0.55
CA ALA A 116 11.72 -2.09 -1.14
C ALA A 116 11.20 -1.07 -2.17
N THR A 117 11.34 0.22 -1.89
CA THR A 117 11.01 1.30 -2.84
C THR A 117 11.87 1.22 -4.09
N THR A 118 13.17 1.00 -3.92
CA THR A 118 14.13 0.91 -5.04
C THR A 118 13.73 -0.21 -6.00
N VAL A 119 13.52 -1.41 -5.47
CA VAL A 119 13.12 -2.58 -6.26
C VAL A 119 11.73 -2.39 -6.88
N GLY A 120 10.76 -1.93 -6.09
CA GLY A 120 9.38 -1.73 -6.58
C GLY A 120 9.28 -0.73 -7.72
N THR A 121 10.01 0.39 -7.62
CA THR A 121 10.03 1.39 -8.69
C THR A 121 10.85 0.95 -9.91
N GLN A 122 11.87 0.10 -9.74
CA GLN A 122 12.57 -0.52 -10.87
C GLN A 122 11.64 -1.46 -11.65
N ILE A 123 10.88 -2.31 -10.95
CA ILE A 123 9.90 -3.21 -11.59
C ILE A 123 8.83 -2.43 -12.35
N ALA A 124 8.34 -1.32 -11.76
CA ALA A 124 7.39 -0.44 -12.44
C ALA A 124 7.97 0.27 -13.68
N GLY A 125 9.31 0.37 -13.76
CA GLY A 125 10.05 0.93 -14.89
C GLY A 125 10.35 -0.05 -16.02
N THR A 126 10.18 -1.36 -15.79
CA THR A 126 10.46 -2.40 -16.79
C THR A 126 9.59 -2.34 -18.07
N PRO A 127 8.30 -1.92 -18.04
CA PRO A 127 7.48 -1.89 -19.24
C PRO A 127 8.03 -0.92 -20.31
N PRO A 128 8.26 -1.37 -21.56
CA PRO A 128 9.04 -0.62 -22.55
C PRO A 128 8.37 0.66 -23.08
N LEU A 129 7.04 0.80 -22.94
CA LEU A 129 6.29 1.94 -23.46
C LEU A 129 5.98 3.00 -22.39
N ILE A 130 5.72 2.57 -21.16
CA ILE A 130 5.25 3.44 -20.06
C ILE A 130 6.20 3.49 -18.87
N GLY A 131 7.24 2.64 -18.85
CA GLY A 131 8.14 2.46 -17.72
C GLY A 131 8.92 3.72 -17.36
N ASP A 132 9.48 4.41 -18.36
CA ASP A 132 10.23 5.65 -18.15
C ASP A 132 9.35 6.79 -17.64
N LEU A 133 8.12 6.90 -18.17
CA LEU A 133 7.16 7.90 -17.71
C LEU A 133 6.70 7.59 -16.28
N ALA A 134 6.39 6.33 -15.98
CA ALA A 134 6.03 5.87 -14.64
C ALA A 134 7.17 6.13 -13.64
N LEU A 135 8.41 5.79 -13.99
CA LEU A 135 9.58 6.05 -13.15
C LEU A 135 9.75 7.54 -12.84
N ARG A 136 9.66 8.41 -13.85
CA ARG A 136 9.80 9.86 -13.66
C ARG A 136 8.67 10.45 -12.81
N ILE A 137 7.44 9.96 -12.97
CA ILE A 137 6.29 10.40 -12.17
C ILE A 137 6.42 9.92 -10.72
N LEU A 138 6.74 8.63 -10.51
CA LEU A 138 6.85 8.05 -9.18
C LEU A 138 8.07 8.58 -8.42
N ARG A 139 9.25 8.67 -9.04
CA ARG A 139 10.49 9.08 -8.36
C ARG A 139 10.71 10.59 -8.34
N GLY A 140 10.32 11.32 -9.39
CA GLY A 140 10.55 12.76 -9.50
C GLY A 140 11.98 13.18 -9.79
N GLY A 141 12.85 12.23 -10.14
CA GLY A 141 14.26 12.41 -10.49
C GLY A 141 14.92 11.06 -10.75
N GLU A 142 16.23 11.06 -10.97
CA GLU A 142 17.00 9.83 -11.24
C GLU A 142 17.19 8.95 -9.99
N GLY A 143 17.11 9.55 -8.80
CA GLY A 143 17.25 8.87 -7.51
C GLY A 143 16.01 8.95 -6.62
N LEU A 144 15.99 8.13 -5.57
CA LEU A 144 15.00 8.23 -4.50
C LEU A 144 15.39 9.39 -3.57
N THR A 145 14.52 10.39 -3.48
CA THR A 145 14.76 11.60 -2.70
C THR A 145 13.60 11.88 -1.75
N ALA A 146 13.75 12.88 -0.87
CA ALA A 146 12.65 13.37 -0.04
C ALA A 146 11.41 13.79 -0.86
N MET A 147 11.61 14.25 -2.10
CA MET A 147 10.51 14.58 -3.01
C MET A 147 9.72 13.33 -3.42
N THR A 148 10.40 12.20 -3.61
CA THR A 148 9.76 10.90 -3.88
C THR A 148 8.86 10.49 -2.72
N LEU A 149 9.35 10.62 -1.49
CA LEU A 149 8.59 10.33 -0.27
C LEU A 149 7.35 11.22 -0.15
N ALA A 150 7.48 12.53 -0.37
CA ALA A 150 6.34 13.46 -0.33
C ALA A 150 5.26 13.12 -1.38
N ARG A 151 5.65 12.67 -2.57
CA ARG A 151 4.71 12.20 -3.61
C ARG A 151 3.98 10.95 -3.18
N PHE A 152 4.68 9.93 -2.66
CA PHE A 152 4.05 8.71 -2.17
C PHE A 152 3.11 8.98 -1.00
N PHE A 153 3.48 9.88 -0.08
CA PHE A 153 2.61 10.34 0.99
C PHE A 153 1.32 10.98 0.45
N GLY A 154 1.43 11.91 -0.51
CA GLY A 154 0.27 12.53 -1.15
C GLY A 154 -0.62 11.54 -1.89
N ILE A 155 -0.01 10.59 -2.61
CA ILE A 155 -0.73 9.52 -3.30
C ILE A 155 -1.47 8.62 -2.29
N HIS A 156 -0.83 8.25 -1.19
CA HIS A 156 -1.39 7.35 -0.19
C HIS A 156 -2.55 7.94 0.60
N ILE A 157 -2.52 9.25 0.88
CA ILE A 157 -3.52 9.91 1.73
C ILE A 157 -4.65 10.56 0.91
N TRP A 158 -4.38 11.03 -0.30
CA TRP A 158 -5.38 11.76 -1.09
C TRP A 158 -5.85 10.96 -2.31
N VAL A 159 -4.91 10.54 -3.16
CA VAL A 159 -5.26 9.98 -4.47
C VAL A 159 -5.86 8.58 -4.33
N LEU A 160 -5.18 7.68 -3.64
CA LEU A 160 -5.65 6.30 -3.46
C LEU A 160 -6.95 6.23 -2.66
N PRO A 161 -7.15 6.98 -1.56
CA PRO A 161 -8.43 6.99 -0.85
C PRO A 161 -9.59 7.51 -1.69
N ALA A 162 -9.37 8.56 -2.48
CA ALA A 162 -10.40 9.08 -3.39
C ALA A 162 -10.80 8.04 -4.46
N ILE A 163 -9.82 7.39 -5.08
CA ILE A 163 -10.07 6.31 -6.06
C ILE A 163 -10.80 5.13 -5.41
N LEU A 164 -10.35 4.71 -4.21
CA LEU A 164 -10.97 3.62 -3.47
C LEU A 164 -12.43 3.92 -3.15
N LEU A 165 -12.74 5.10 -2.63
CA LEU A 165 -14.11 5.51 -2.32
C LEU A 165 -15.01 5.49 -3.57
N GLY A 166 -14.51 6.02 -4.69
CA GLY A 166 -15.26 6.00 -5.96
C GLY A 166 -15.53 4.57 -6.45
N LEU A 167 -14.51 3.71 -6.42
CA LEU A 167 -14.64 2.32 -6.86
C LEU A 167 -15.49 1.47 -5.92
N VAL A 168 -15.40 1.66 -4.61
CA VAL A 168 -16.27 0.97 -3.63
C VAL A 168 -17.72 1.40 -3.85
N GLY A 169 -17.97 2.70 -4.06
CA GLY A 169 -19.31 3.20 -4.38
C GLY A 169 -19.88 2.55 -5.64
N LEU A 170 -19.09 2.51 -6.73
CA LEU A 170 -19.47 1.82 -7.97
C LEU A 170 -19.72 0.32 -7.75
N HIS A 171 -18.82 -0.36 -7.03
CA HIS A 171 -18.90 -1.80 -6.79
C HIS A 171 -20.15 -2.15 -5.99
N VAL A 172 -20.42 -1.42 -4.90
CA VAL A 172 -21.63 -1.60 -4.08
C VAL A 172 -22.89 -1.28 -4.87
N TYR A 173 -22.89 -0.22 -5.68
CA TYR A 173 -24.01 0.09 -6.58
C TYR A 173 -24.31 -1.06 -7.54
N LEU A 174 -23.29 -1.67 -8.14
CA LEU A 174 -23.46 -2.83 -9.03
C LEU A 174 -23.99 -4.06 -8.29
N VAL A 175 -23.58 -4.29 -7.04
CA VAL A 175 -24.10 -5.36 -6.19
C VAL A 175 -25.58 -5.12 -5.87
N ILE A 176 -25.97 -3.90 -5.52
CA ILE A 176 -27.37 -3.54 -5.23
C ILE A 176 -28.22 -3.73 -6.49
N LYS A 177 -27.73 -3.32 -7.66
CA LYS A 177 -28.46 -3.42 -8.93
C LYS A 177 -28.70 -4.87 -9.38
N HIS A 178 -27.71 -5.75 -9.23
CA HIS A 178 -27.79 -7.14 -9.72
C HIS A 178 -28.20 -8.17 -8.65
N GLY A 179 -28.34 -7.73 -7.39
CA GLY A 179 -28.67 -8.59 -6.26
C GLY A 179 -27.53 -9.51 -5.80
N ILE A 180 -27.72 -10.11 -4.63
CA ILE A 180 -26.75 -11.02 -4.00
C ILE A 180 -26.93 -12.42 -4.60
N SER A 181 -25.82 -13.06 -4.99
CA SER A 181 -25.83 -14.45 -5.43
C SER A 181 -26.23 -15.39 -4.29
N THR A 182 -27.20 -16.26 -4.52
CA THR A 182 -27.56 -17.34 -3.59
C THR A 182 -26.64 -18.55 -3.82
N THR A 183 -26.56 -19.42 -2.80
CA THR A 183 -25.85 -20.71 -2.91
C THR A 183 -26.55 -21.59 -3.96
N PRO A 184 -25.83 -22.29 -4.85
CA PRO A 184 -26.42 -23.24 -5.78
C PRO A 184 -27.21 -24.28 -4.98
N LYS A 185 -28.53 -24.38 -5.22
CA LYS A 185 -29.34 -25.47 -4.65
C LYS A 185 -28.97 -26.76 -5.38
N ARG A 186 -28.72 -27.84 -4.63
CA ARG A 186 -28.61 -29.18 -5.20
C ARG A 186 -29.96 -29.51 -5.83
N GLU A 187 -29.96 -29.91 -7.09
CA GLU A 187 -31.16 -30.42 -7.76
C GLU A 187 -31.55 -31.71 -7.04
N GLU A 188 -32.49 -31.61 -6.11
CA GLU A 188 -33.13 -32.78 -5.49
C GLU A 188 -34.10 -33.32 -6.53
N ASN A 189 -33.67 -34.42 -7.16
CA ASN A 189 -34.36 -35.22 -8.15
C ASN A 189 -35.89 -35.14 -8.07
N SER A 190 -36.49 -34.35 -8.96
CA SER A 190 -37.92 -34.42 -9.31
C SER A 190 -38.16 -35.62 -10.24
N HIS A 191 -37.86 -36.82 -9.74
CA HIS A 191 -38.28 -38.08 -10.33
C HIS A 191 -39.40 -38.66 -9.46
N GLU A 192 -40.58 -38.04 -9.54
CA GLU A 192 -41.88 -38.67 -9.26
C GLU A 192 -42.76 -38.52 -10.50
#